data_AF-A0A6M0BYD9-F1
#
_entry.id   AF-A0A6M0BYD9-F1
#
_cell.length_a   1.000
_cell.length_b   1.000
_cell.length_c   1.000
_cell.angle_alpha   90.00
_cell.angle_beta   90.00
_cell.angle_gamma   90.00
#
_symmetry.space_group_name_H-M   'P 1'
#
loop_
_entity.id
_entity.type
_entity.pdbx_description
1 polymer ?
#
loop_
_entity_poly.entity_id
_entity_poly.type
_entity_poly.pdbx_seq_one_letter_code
_entity_poly.pdbx_strand_id
1 'polypeptide(L)'
;MKQLMIAERYLLLVHILSTVFGLAGLLIVLPNPEIIISLPPVGQTAFQWSMAGGGATYIIFGALAVALYSMRNLGIGTTLAFMLPSVFLSLSSELLGTSTGFPFGDYAYLSGLGYK
;
A
#
# COMPACT_ATOMS: atom_id res chain seq x y z
N MET A 1 14.32 -22.78 0.30
CA MET A 1 14.14 -22.12 -1.02
C MET A 1 12.74 -22.24 -1.61
N LYS A 2 12.15 -23.45 -1.76
CA LYS A 2 10.81 -23.62 -2.35
C LYS A 2 9.69 -22.89 -1.59
N GLN A 3 9.70 -22.95 -0.25
CA GLN A 3 8.70 -22.27 0.58
C GLN A 3 8.75 -20.73 0.45
N LEU A 4 9.95 -20.14 0.43
CA LEU A 4 10.14 -18.70 0.22
C LEU A 4 9.60 -18.23 -1.13
N MET A 5 9.81 -19.03 -2.19
CA MET A 5 9.27 -18.73 -3.52
C MET A 5 7.75 -18.81 -3.56
N ILE A 6 7.14 -19.76 -2.84
CA ILE A 6 5.69 -19.86 -2.73
C ILE A 6 5.13 -18.65 -1.97
N ALA A 7 5.74 -18.29 -0.84
CA ALA A 7 5.35 -17.13 -0.05
C ALA A 7 5.44 -15.83 -0.89
N GLU A 8 6.56 -15.61 -1.59
CA GLU A 8 6.75 -14.49 -2.51
C GLU A 8 5.61 -14.39 -3.55
N ARG A 9 5.23 -15.50 -4.18
CA ARG A 9 4.14 -15.53 -5.17
C ARG A 9 2.78 -15.20 -4.57
N TYR A 10 2.49 -15.70 -3.37
CA TYR A 10 1.24 -15.35 -2.69
C TYR A 10 1.21 -13.87 -2.29
N LEU A 11 2.30 -13.33 -1.77
CA LEU A 11 2.41 -11.90 -1.46
C LEU A 11 2.21 -11.04 -2.71
N LEU A 12 2.84 -11.42 -3.82
CA LEU A 12 2.67 -10.74 -5.11
C LEU A 12 1.23 -10.83 -5.61
N LEU A 13 0.60 -12.01 -5.49
CA LEU A 13 -0.79 -12.19 -5.89
C LEU A 13 -1.73 -11.29 -5.08
N VAL A 14 -1.56 -11.26 -3.76
CA VAL A 14 -2.37 -10.39 -2.87
C VAL A 14 -2.13 -8.92 -3.20
N HIS A 15 -0.88 -8.51 -3.46
CA HIS A 15 -0.56 -7.17 -3.94
C HIS A 15 -1.34 -6.83 -5.22
N ILE A 16 -1.24 -7.66 -6.25
CA ILE A 16 -1.91 -7.42 -7.55
C ILE A 16 -3.42 -7.32 -7.38
N LEU A 17 -4.04 -8.28 -6.67
CA LEU A 17 -5.49 -8.28 -6.45
C LEU A 17 -5.93 -7.03 -5.67
N SER A 18 -5.18 -6.64 -4.65
CA SER A 18 -5.46 -5.43 -3.86
C SER A 18 -5.29 -4.16 -4.68
N THR A 19 -4.27 -4.08 -5.54
CA THR A 19 -4.04 -2.95 -6.45
C THR A 19 -5.16 -2.84 -7.48
N VAL A 20 -5.57 -3.93 -8.13
CA VAL A 20 -6.69 -3.93 -9.09
C VAL A 20 -7.99 -3.52 -8.41
N PHE A 21 -8.25 -4.03 -7.21
CA PHE A 21 -9.42 -3.65 -6.43
C PHE A 21 -9.40 -2.16 -6.04
N GLY A 22 -8.26 -1.66 -5.56
CA GLY A 22 -8.08 -0.24 -5.24
C GLY A 22 -8.25 0.67 -6.47
N LEU A 23 -7.70 0.26 -7.63
CA LEU A 23 -7.88 0.97 -8.89
C LEU A 23 -9.35 0.99 -9.33
N ALA A 24 -10.07 -0.13 -9.22
CA ALA A 24 -11.50 -0.15 -9.50
C ALA A 24 -12.28 0.79 -8.55
N GLY A 25 -11.90 0.82 -7.27
CA GLY A 25 -12.44 1.77 -6.29
C GLY A 25 -12.24 3.22 -6.71
N LEU A 26 -11.03 3.60 -7.11
CA LEU A 26 -10.69 4.97 -7.50
C LEU A 26 -11.24 5.41 -8.86
N LEU A 27 -11.22 4.52 -9.85
CA LEU A 27 -11.56 4.86 -11.24
C LEU A 27 -13.04 4.67 -11.55
N ILE A 28 -13.74 3.79 -10.83
CA ILE A 28 -15.12 3.41 -11.14
C ILE A 28 -16.04 3.79 -9.97
N VAL A 29 -15.73 3.39 -8.74
CA VAL A 29 -16.67 3.56 -7.62
C VAL A 29 -16.70 5.00 -7.11
N LEU A 30 -15.55 5.58 -6.81
CA LEU A 30 -15.45 6.94 -6.23
C LEU A 30 -16.05 8.03 -7.14
N PRO A 31 -15.90 7.97 -8.49
CA PRO A 31 -16.51 8.95 -9.38
C PRO A 31 -18.03 8.79 -9.58
N ASN A 32 -18.61 7.65 -9.17
CA ASN A 32 -20.02 7.29 -9.40
C ASN A 32 -20.70 6.92 -8.06
N PRO A 33 -21.03 7.91 -7.19
CA PRO A 33 -21.51 7.68 -5.82
C PRO A 33 -22.80 6.84 -5.72
N GLU A 34 -23.63 6.85 -6.78
CA GLU A 34 -24.83 6.02 -6.91
C GLU A 34 -24.51 4.52 -6.84
N ILE A 35 -23.30 4.11 -7.25
CA ILE A 35 -22.83 2.73 -7.09
C ILE A 35 -22.75 2.41 -5.59
N ILE A 36 -22.14 3.29 -4.78
CA ILE A 36 -21.99 3.07 -3.33
C ILE A 36 -23.35 2.94 -2.65
N ILE A 37 -24.30 3.80 -3.01
CA ILE A 37 -25.66 3.81 -2.44
C ILE A 37 -26.43 2.54 -2.81
N SER A 38 -26.22 2.02 -4.02
CA SER A 38 -26.89 0.81 -4.52
C SER A 38 -26.20 -0.50 -4.08
N LEU A 39 -25.03 -0.44 -3.44
CA LEU A 39 -24.36 -1.64 -2.94
C LEU A 39 -25.17 -2.31 -1.83
N PRO A 40 -25.24 -3.65 -1.83
CA PRO A 40 -25.76 -4.39 -0.68
C PRO A 40 -24.88 -4.15 0.56
N PRO A 41 -25.36 -4.44 1.79
CA PRO A 41 -24.62 -4.17 3.02
C PRO A 41 -23.17 -4.68 3.01
N VAL A 42 -22.94 -5.89 2.48
CA VAL A 42 -21.60 -6.47 2.33
C VAL A 42 -20.67 -5.63 1.44
N GLY A 43 -21.21 -5.05 0.36
CA GLY A 43 -20.45 -4.18 -0.55
C GLY A 43 -20.08 -2.85 0.09
N GLN A 44 -20.98 -2.28 0.90
CA GLN A 44 -20.69 -1.07 1.67
C GLN A 44 -19.61 -1.32 2.72
N THR A 45 -19.66 -2.44 3.43
CA THR A 45 -18.60 -2.85 4.37
C THR A 45 -17.26 -3.05 3.67
N ALA A 46 -17.25 -3.75 2.52
CA ALA A 46 -16.03 -3.95 1.74
C ALA A 46 -15.42 -2.62 1.26
N PHE A 47 -16.27 -1.68 0.82
CA PHE A 47 -15.84 -0.33 0.43
C PHE A 47 -15.23 0.43 1.62
N GLN A 48 -15.87 0.39 2.80
CA GLN A 48 -15.32 1.02 4.01
C GLN A 48 -13.96 0.44 4.40
N TRP A 49 -13.80 -0.88 4.37
CA TRP A 49 -12.50 -1.52 4.62
C TRP A 49 -11.45 -1.15 3.59
N SER A 50 -11.85 -1.06 2.31
CA SER A 50 -10.99 -0.58 1.23
C SER A 50 -10.47 0.83 1.49
N MET A 51 -11.35 1.75 1.88
CA MET A 51 -11.00 3.13 2.16
C MET A 51 -10.09 3.27 3.39
N ALA A 52 -10.30 2.42 4.41
CA ALA A 52 -9.53 2.48 5.65
C ALA A 52 -8.15 1.80 5.58
N GLY A 53 -7.99 0.75 4.76
CA GLY A 53 -6.79 -0.08 4.78
C GLY A 53 -6.33 -0.62 3.43
N GLY A 54 -7.08 -0.42 2.36
CA GLY A 54 -6.75 -0.93 1.02
C GLY A 54 -5.41 -0.39 0.52
N GLY A 55 -5.14 0.90 0.76
CA GLY A 55 -3.87 1.55 0.41
C GLY A 55 -2.67 0.88 1.07
N ALA A 56 -2.67 0.78 2.39
CA ALA A 56 -1.59 0.14 3.14
C ALA A 56 -1.42 -1.35 2.77
N THR A 57 -2.52 -2.05 2.55
CA THR A 57 -2.53 -3.49 2.22
C THR A 57 -1.67 -3.77 0.99
N TYR A 58 -1.98 -3.15 -0.16
CA TYR A 58 -1.23 -3.46 -1.38
C TYR A 58 0.26 -3.05 -1.25
N ILE A 59 0.56 -1.95 -0.55
CA ILE A 59 1.94 -1.48 -0.33
C ILE A 59 2.74 -2.52 0.48
N ILE A 60 2.20 -2.99 1.61
CA ILE A 60 2.88 -3.95 2.48
C ILE A 60 3.13 -5.27 1.75
N PHE A 61 2.11 -5.81 1.08
CA PHE A 61 2.25 -7.07 0.33
C PHE A 61 3.25 -6.95 -0.81
N GLY A 62 3.26 -5.82 -1.53
CA GLY A 62 4.25 -5.55 -2.58
C GLY A 62 5.67 -5.44 -2.04
N ALA A 63 5.86 -4.70 -0.95
CA ALA A 63 7.16 -4.56 -0.28
C ALA A 63 7.70 -5.90 0.20
N LEU A 64 6.88 -6.73 0.84
CA LEU A 64 7.27 -8.07 1.29
C LEU A 64 7.62 -8.99 0.12
N ALA A 65 6.86 -8.96 -0.97
CA ALA A 65 7.15 -9.73 -2.17
C ALA A 65 8.53 -9.37 -2.76
N VAL A 66 8.80 -8.06 -2.92
CA VAL A 66 10.08 -7.56 -3.42
C VAL A 66 11.23 -7.87 -2.45
N ALA A 67 11.01 -7.79 -1.14
CA ALA A 67 12.01 -8.13 -0.14
C ALA A 67 12.40 -9.62 -0.24
N LEU A 68 11.43 -10.54 -0.29
CA LEU A 68 11.72 -11.97 -0.44
C LEU A 68 12.43 -12.29 -1.76
N TYR A 69 11.98 -11.67 -2.86
CA TYR A 69 12.63 -11.81 -4.16
C TYR A 69 14.09 -11.33 -4.10
N SER A 70 14.34 -10.15 -3.53
CA SER A 70 15.67 -9.54 -3.49
C SER A 70 16.62 -10.31 -2.58
N MET A 71 16.15 -10.77 -1.41
CA MET A 71 16.95 -11.60 -0.51
C MET A 71 17.40 -12.90 -1.18
N ARG A 72 16.54 -13.51 -2.01
CA ARG A 72 16.84 -14.77 -2.72
C ARG A 72 17.83 -14.59 -3.88
N ASN A 73 17.76 -13.47 -4.59
CA ASN A 73 18.50 -13.27 -5.84
C ASN A 73 19.74 -12.37 -5.69
N LEU A 74 19.70 -11.41 -4.75
CA LEU A 74 20.75 -10.39 -4.54
C LEU A 74 21.44 -10.52 -3.18
N GLY A 75 20.91 -11.36 -2.29
CA GLY A 75 21.39 -11.56 -0.93
C GLY A 75 20.81 -10.55 0.07
N ILE A 76 20.85 -10.93 1.35
CA ILE A 76 20.29 -10.13 2.44
C ILE A 76 21.02 -8.80 2.63
N GLY A 77 22.35 -8.77 2.49
CA GLY A 77 23.16 -7.56 2.65
C GLY A 77 22.77 -6.47 1.66
N THR A 78 22.74 -6.80 0.36
CA THR A 78 22.31 -5.89 -0.71
C THR A 78 20.87 -5.43 -0.50
N THR A 79 19.99 -6.34 -0.11
CA THR A 79 18.57 -6.01 0.13
C THR A 79 18.42 -5.01 1.27
N LEU A 80 19.10 -5.23 2.41
CA LEU A 80 19.04 -4.31 3.56
C LEU A 80 19.73 -2.98 3.27
N ALA A 81 20.86 -2.99 2.55
CA ALA A 81 21.58 -1.78 2.17
C ALA A 81 20.74 -0.86 1.27
N PHE A 82 19.80 -1.40 0.50
CA PHE A 82 18.83 -0.61 -0.25
C PHE A 82 17.57 -0.27 0.55
N MET A 83 16.97 -1.26 1.22
CA MET A 83 15.67 -1.12 1.87
C MET A 83 15.72 -0.14 3.05
N LEU A 84 16.76 -0.21 3.89
CA LEU A 84 16.86 0.63 5.07
C LEU A 84 16.97 2.12 4.70
N PRO A 85 17.92 2.57 3.85
CA PRO A 85 17.96 3.97 3.44
C PRO A 85 16.69 4.42 2.74
N SER A 86 16.11 3.59 1.87
CA SER A 86 14.89 3.97 1.13
C SER A 86 13.71 4.23 2.08
N VAL A 87 13.51 3.37 3.08
CA VAL A 87 12.43 3.53 4.07
C VAL A 87 12.66 4.75 4.96
N PHE A 88 13.87 4.91 5.50
CA PHE A 88 14.16 6.05 6.38
C PHE A 88 14.10 7.38 5.64
N LEU A 89 14.66 7.46 4.43
CA LEU A 89 14.59 8.68 3.62
C LEU A 89 13.14 9.02 3.28
N SER A 90 12.36 8.04 2.79
CA SER A 90 10.94 8.26 2.45
C SER A 90 10.14 8.71 3.67
N LEU A 91 10.23 7.98 4.79
CA LEU A 91 9.46 8.28 6.00
C LEU A 91 9.89 9.61 6.62
N SER A 92 11.19 9.90 6.68
CA SER A 92 11.66 11.19 7.18
C SER A 92 11.18 12.34 6.30
N SER A 93 11.22 12.20 4.96
CA SER A 93 10.68 13.23 4.05
C SER A 93 9.17 13.42 4.22
N GLU A 94 8.43 12.34 4.44
CA GLU A 94 6.99 12.40 4.71
C GLU A 94 6.68 13.14 6.02
N LEU A 95 7.30 12.71 7.13
CA LEU A 95 7.09 13.30 8.45
C LEU A 95 7.55 14.76 8.53
N LEU A 96 8.68 15.09 7.90
CA LEU A 96 9.14 16.49 7.78
C LEU A 96 8.13 17.29 6.96
N GLY A 97 7.62 16.74 5.86
CA GLY A 97 6.63 17.43 5.02
C GLY A 97 5.35 17.76 5.79
N THR A 98 4.82 16.81 6.56
CA THR A 98 3.60 17.02 7.35
C THR A 98 3.79 17.89 8.60
N SER A 99 5.04 18.07 9.06
CA SER A 99 5.33 18.80 10.31
C SER A 99 5.91 20.19 10.08
N THR A 100 6.74 20.36 9.05
CA THR A 100 7.52 21.59 8.80
C THR A 100 7.39 22.10 7.36
N GLY A 101 6.70 21.37 6.47
CA GLY A 101 6.57 21.72 5.07
C GLY A 101 7.83 21.46 4.22
N PHE A 102 8.90 20.90 4.78
CA PHE A 102 10.08 20.50 4.02
C PHE A 102 10.01 19.00 3.66
N PRO A 103 10.35 18.54 2.45
CA PRO A 103 10.91 19.29 1.31
C PRO A 103 9.87 19.70 0.24
N PHE A 104 8.58 19.43 0.45
CA PHE A 104 7.55 19.50 -0.60
C PHE A 104 6.45 20.56 -0.39
N GLY A 105 6.56 21.40 0.63
CA GLY A 105 5.53 22.35 1.07
C GLY A 105 4.63 21.79 2.19
N ASP A 106 3.82 22.65 2.81
CA ASP A 106 2.88 22.26 3.86
C ASP A 106 1.72 21.43 3.28
N TYR A 107 1.55 20.21 3.78
CA TYR A 107 0.38 19.38 3.50
C TYR A 107 -0.04 18.60 4.75
N ALA A 108 -1.32 18.24 4.82
CA ALA A 108 -1.89 17.54 5.96
C ALA A 108 -2.75 16.35 5.50
N TYR A 109 -2.69 15.26 6.25
CA TYR A 109 -3.54 14.11 6.00
C TYR A 109 -5.02 14.44 6.26
N LEU A 110 -5.89 14.01 5.35
CA LEU A 110 -7.33 14.05 5.53
C LEU A 110 -7.79 12.90 6.43
N SER A 111 -8.86 13.09 7.20
CA SER A 111 -9.38 12.08 8.15
C SER A 111 -10.18 10.94 7.50
N GLY A 112 -10.06 10.76 6.17
CA GLY A 112 -10.92 9.87 5.38
C GLY A 112 -10.27 8.57 4.88
N LEU A 113 -8.98 8.34 5.12
CA LEU A 113 -8.19 7.27 4.49
C LEU A 113 -7.57 6.28 5.50
N GLY A 114 -8.17 6.15 6.68
CA GLY A 114 -7.71 5.24 7.74
C GLY A 114 -6.96 5.96 8.87
N TYR A 115 -6.08 5.22 9.54
CA TYR A 115 -5.35 5.69 10.71
C TYR A 115 -4.38 6.84 10.36
N LYS A 116 -4.26 7.82 11.26
CA LYS A 116 -3.32 8.95 11.19
C LYS A 116 -2.24 8.79 12.24
#